data_AF-A0AB34Q0E5-F1
#
_entry.id   AF-A0AB34Q0E5-F1
#
_cell.length_a   1.000
_cell.length_b   1.000
_cell.length_c   1.000
_cell.angle_alpha   90.00
_cell.angle_beta   90.00
_cell.angle_gamma   90.00
#
_symmetry.space_group_name_H-M   'P 1'
#
loop_
_entity.id
_entity.type
_entity.pdbx_description
1 polymer ?
#
loop_
_entity_poly.entity_id
_entity_poly.type
_entity_poly.pdbx_seq_one_letter_code
_entity_poly.pdbx_strand_id
1 'polypeptide(L)'
;MTTGALPSTPANEPLIKSADNVANLIESFIELGVLVHDNQGTPQSNQALMNKLNQLISQLSQTSTTANDPNDANTNLKQFLIPIDVISYIEDGRNPDIYTREFIEVNAKSNARLKGKMLGFKKLRDVFGDKLKQEFPQLEKGVDDIINRTNDNSSHTASVITDTANNNNS
;
A
#
# COMPACT_ATOMS: atom_id res chain seq x y z
N MET A 1 7.60 6.40 16.69
CA MET A 1 8.53 5.29 16.35
C MET A 1 7.73 4.00 16.43
N THR A 2 7.08 3.57 15.36
CA THR A 2 6.46 2.22 15.31
C THR A 2 6.64 1.64 13.92
N THR A 3 7.87 1.28 13.54
CA THR A 3 8.05 0.22 12.55
C THR A 3 7.56 -1.07 13.20
N GLY A 4 6.33 -1.48 12.86
CA GLY A 4 5.84 -2.79 13.26
C GLY A 4 6.79 -3.85 12.74
N ALA A 5 7.35 -4.67 13.62
CA ALA A 5 8.21 -5.77 13.21
C ALA A 5 7.42 -6.68 12.25
N LEU A 6 7.98 -6.94 11.07
CA LEU A 6 7.37 -7.86 10.12
C LEU A 6 7.28 -9.24 10.80
N PRO A 7 6.09 -9.88 10.84
CA PRO A 7 6.00 -11.23 11.36
C PRO A 7 6.83 -12.17 10.47
N SER A 8 7.57 -13.09 11.10
CA SER A 8 8.41 -14.08 10.45
C SER A 8 7.56 -15.17 9.80
N THR A 9 6.87 -14.80 8.73
CA THR A 9 6.05 -15.68 7.89
C THR A 9 6.85 -16.02 6.62
N PRO A 10 6.74 -17.21 6.02
CA PRO A 10 7.47 -17.57 4.80
C PRO A 10 7.32 -16.56 3.65
N ALA A 11 6.17 -15.91 3.54
CA ALA A 11 5.91 -14.86 2.55
C ALA A 11 6.75 -13.58 2.75
N ASN A 12 7.18 -13.29 3.98
CA ASN A 12 7.95 -12.10 4.34
C ASN A 12 9.46 -12.35 4.35
N GLU A 13 9.90 -13.58 4.18
CA GLU A 13 11.31 -13.96 4.14
C GLU A 13 12.16 -13.11 3.16
N PRO A 14 11.73 -12.85 1.90
CA PRO A 14 12.40 -11.91 1.00
C PRO A 14 12.58 -10.51 1.59
N LEU A 15 11.55 -9.97 2.26
CA LEU A 15 11.56 -8.63 2.82
C LEU A 15 12.52 -8.52 4.00
N ILE A 16 12.52 -9.55 4.85
CA ILE A 16 13.42 -9.63 6.03
C ILE A 16 14.87 -9.71 5.55
N LYS A 17 15.18 -10.62 4.61
CA LYS A 17 16.53 -10.75 4.03
C LYS A 17 16.99 -9.45 3.39
N SER A 18 16.11 -8.77 2.65
CA SER A 18 16.46 -7.48 2.04
C SER A 18 16.69 -6.39 3.08
N ALA A 19 15.88 -6.33 4.15
CA ALA A 19 16.07 -5.37 5.24
C ALA A 19 17.40 -5.61 5.97
N ASP A 20 17.75 -6.86 6.24
CA ASP A 20 19.02 -7.24 6.86
C ASP A 20 20.22 -6.86 5.97
N ASN A 21 20.11 -7.09 4.65
CA ASN A 21 21.14 -6.66 3.70
C ASN A 21 21.36 -5.15 3.70
N VAL A 22 20.28 -4.35 3.77
CA VAL A 22 20.37 -2.89 3.86
C VAL A 22 20.96 -2.45 5.21
N ALA A 23 20.59 -3.11 6.32
CA ALA A 23 21.15 -2.83 7.63
C ALA A 23 22.67 -3.12 7.68
N ASN A 24 23.10 -4.26 7.13
CA ASN A 24 24.52 -4.62 7.01
C ASN A 24 25.31 -3.65 6.11
N LEU A 25 24.67 -3.10 5.08
CA LEU A 25 25.26 -2.08 4.23
C LEU A 25 25.46 -0.76 4.99
N ILE A 26 24.47 -0.34 5.78
CA ILE A 26 24.59 0.85 6.64
C ILE A 26 25.72 0.68 7.66
N GLU A 27 25.79 -0.48 8.32
CA GLU A 27 26.89 -0.80 9.25
C GLU A 27 28.25 -0.72 8.54
N SER A 28 28.36 -1.30 7.34
CA SER A 28 29.59 -1.25 6.55
C SER A 28 30.01 0.17 6.15
N PHE A 29 29.05 1.09 5.93
CA PHE A 29 29.32 2.51 5.73
C PHE A 29 29.82 3.20 7.00
N ILE A 30 29.26 2.87 8.15
CA ILE A 30 29.71 3.40 9.45
C ILE A 30 31.15 2.94 9.73
N GLU A 31 31.44 1.64 9.56
CA GLU A 31 32.78 1.08 9.70
C GLU A 31 33.79 1.74 8.75
N LEU A 32 33.40 2.00 7.50
CA LEU A 32 34.24 2.74 6.56
C LEU A 32 34.49 4.18 7.04
N GLY A 33 33.47 4.86 7.56
CA GLY A 33 33.60 6.20 8.13
C GLY A 33 34.62 6.25 9.27
N VAL A 34 34.60 5.26 10.16
CA VAL A 34 35.58 5.12 11.26
C VAL A 34 36.98 4.84 10.71
N LEU A 35 37.12 3.92 9.74
CA LEU A 35 38.42 3.61 9.11
C LEU A 35 39.05 4.81 8.39
N VAL A 36 38.23 5.67 7.78
CA VAL A 36 38.68 6.90 7.14
C VAL A 36 39.11 7.93 8.19
N HIS A 37 38.33 8.08 9.27
CA HIS A 37 38.63 9.00 10.37
C HIS A 37 39.94 8.64 11.09
N ASP A 38 40.15 7.35 11.40
CA ASP A 38 41.31 6.84 12.14
C ASP A 38 42.48 6.44 11.21
N ASN A 39 42.48 6.91 9.96
CA ASN A 39 43.53 6.56 9.01
C ASN A 39 44.87 7.22 9.40
N GLN A 40 45.79 6.40 9.91
CA GLN A 40 47.14 6.83 10.31
C GLN A 40 48.11 7.00 9.13
N GLY A 41 47.64 6.87 7.89
CA GLY A 41 48.47 6.96 6.69
C GLY A 41 49.44 5.79 6.49
N THR A 42 49.32 4.74 7.30
CA THR A 42 50.18 3.55 7.18
C THR A 42 49.80 2.73 5.94
N PRO A 43 50.74 1.99 5.34
CA PRO A 43 50.45 1.10 4.21
C PRO A 43 49.35 0.08 4.55
N GLN A 44 49.33 -0.40 5.79
CA GLN A 44 48.36 -1.39 6.29
C GLN A 44 46.96 -0.77 6.41
N SER A 45 46.83 0.46 6.91
CA SER A 45 45.56 1.17 7.01
C SER A 45 44.96 1.46 5.64
N ASN A 46 45.79 1.88 4.67
CA ASN A 46 45.35 2.08 3.29
C ASN A 46 44.88 0.78 2.61
N GLN A 47 45.56 -0.35 2.85
CA GLN A 47 45.12 -1.66 2.34
C GLN A 47 43.78 -2.10 2.96
N ALA A 48 43.59 -1.90 4.27
CA ALA A 48 42.33 -2.23 4.94
C ALA A 48 41.16 -1.39 4.39
N LEU A 49 41.38 -0.09 4.17
CA LEU A 49 40.38 0.80 3.56
C LEU A 49 40.01 0.36 2.15
N MET A 50 40.99 0.03 1.30
CA MET A 50 40.73 -0.44 -0.07
C MET A 50 39.96 -1.77 -0.08
N ASN A 51 40.28 -2.69 0.82
CA ASN A 51 39.54 -3.96 0.95
C ASN A 51 38.09 -3.71 1.37
N LYS A 52 37.85 -2.82 2.35
CA LYS A 52 36.50 -2.48 2.80
C LYS A 52 35.69 -1.76 1.73
N LEU A 53 36.32 -0.88 0.95
CA LEU A 53 35.69 -0.19 -0.18
C LEU A 53 35.27 -1.20 -1.27
N ASN A 54 36.14 -2.15 -1.63
CA ASN A 54 35.81 -3.20 -2.58
C ASN A 54 34.67 -4.11 -2.07
N GLN A 55 34.65 -4.42 -0.77
CA GLN A 55 33.56 -5.15 -0.14
C GLN A 55 32.23 -4.39 -0.25
N LEU A 56 32.23 -3.08 0.03
CA LEU A 56 31.05 -2.21 -0.10
C LEU A 56 30.53 -2.14 -1.54
N ILE A 57 31.41 -2.00 -2.52
CA ILE A 57 31.02 -2.02 -3.95
C ILE A 57 30.33 -3.34 -4.29
N SER A 58 30.90 -4.46 -3.83
CA SER A 58 30.32 -5.79 -4.05
C SER A 58 28.94 -5.93 -3.39
N GLN A 59 28.79 -5.48 -2.13
CA GLN A 59 27.52 -5.50 -1.40
C GLN A 59 26.44 -4.61 -2.05
N LEU A 60 26.82 -3.42 -2.53
CA LEU A 60 25.90 -2.51 -3.21
C LEU A 60 25.43 -3.09 -4.56
N SER A 61 26.36 -3.67 -5.32
CA SER A 61 26.04 -4.36 -6.57
C SER A 61 25.09 -5.52 -6.32
N GLN A 62 25.38 -6.35 -5.32
CA GLN A 62 24.52 -7.48 -4.94
C GLN A 62 23.13 -7.02 -4.53
N THR A 63 23.03 -5.99 -3.68
CA THR A 63 21.73 -5.44 -3.24
C THR A 63 20.89 -4.95 -4.43
N SER A 64 21.53 -4.25 -5.38
CA SER A 64 20.85 -3.75 -6.59
C SER A 64 20.39 -4.89 -7.52
N THR A 65 21.18 -5.94 -7.69
CA THR A 65 20.82 -7.08 -8.56
C THR A 65 19.76 -7.96 -7.91
N THR A 66 19.90 -8.22 -6.61
CA THR A 66 19.01 -9.06 -5.82
C THR A 66 17.61 -8.45 -5.69
N ALA A 67 17.50 -7.12 -5.62
CA ALA A 67 16.21 -6.43 -5.68
C ALA A 67 15.48 -6.55 -7.03
N ASN A 68 16.19 -6.88 -8.11
CA ASN A 68 15.68 -6.81 -9.49
C ASN A 68 15.60 -8.16 -10.21
N ASP A 69 16.13 -9.25 -9.63
CA ASP A 69 16.20 -10.56 -10.28
C ASP A 69 14.79 -11.16 -10.49
N PRO A 70 14.39 -11.41 -11.75
CA PRO A 70 13.11 -12.07 -12.07
C PRO A 70 13.09 -13.57 -11.76
N ASN A 71 14.25 -14.22 -11.61
CA ASN A 71 14.35 -15.69 -11.54
C ASN A 71 14.41 -16.26 -10.12
N ASP A 72 14.56 -15.41 -9.11
CA ASP A 72 14.59 -15.84 -7.71
C ASP A 72 13.29 -15.48 -7.00
N ALA A 73 12.39 -16.46 -6.91
CA ALA A 73 11.11 -16.34 -6.21
C ALA A 73 11.27 -15.97 -4.73
N ASN A 74 12.44 -16.22 -4.13
CA ASN A 74 12.73 -15.89 -2.73
C ASN A 74 13.24 -14.47 -2.51
N THR A 75 13.42 -13.70 -3.59
CA THR A 75 13.96 -12.33 -3.49
C THR A 75 13.27 -11.31 -4.41
N ASN A 76 12.18 -11.71 -5.07
CA ASN A 76 11.42 -10.82 -5.93
C ASN A 76 10.63 -9.78 -5.11
N LEU A 77 11.23 -8.60 -4.92
CA LEU A 77 10.59 -7.47 -4.25
C LEU A 77 9.51 -6.79 -5.11
N LYS A 78 9.47 -7.08 -6.42
CA LYS A 78 8.50 -6.51 -7.38
C LYS A 78 7.05 -6.92 -7.09
N GLN A 79 6.85 -8.01 -6.33
CA GLN A 79 5.51 -8.38 -5.85
C GLN A 79 4.93 -7.38 -4.85
N PHE A 80 5.78 -6.62 -4.15
CA PHE A 80 5.37 -5.64 -3.16
C PHE A 80 5.30 -4.25 -3.79
N LEU A 81 4.10 -3.90 -4.27
CA LEU A 81 3.86 -2.59 -4.86
C LEU A 81 3.75 -1.52 -3.77
N ILE A 82 4.42 -0.39 -3.99
CA ILE A 82 4.42 0.76 -3.08
C ILE A 82 3.80 1.94 -3.82
N PRO A 83 2.81 2.64 -3.23
CA PRO A 83 2.28 3.87 -3.83
C PRO A 83 3.37 4.94 -3.99
N ILE A 84 3.37 5.64 -5.12
CA ILE A 84 4.39 6.67 -5.40
C ILE A 84 4.39 7.80 -4.37
N ASP A 85 3.22 8.13 -3.81
CA ASP A 85 3.08 9.16 -2.78
C ASP A 85 3.89 8.82 -1.52
N VAL A 86 4.09 7.54 -1.21
CA VAL A 86 4.90 7.11 -0.05
C VAL A 86 6.38 7.47 -0.25
N ILE A 87 6.86 7.54 -1.50
CA ILE A 87 8.24 7.95 -1.79
C ILE A 87 8.46 9.40 -1.37
N SER A 88 7.52 10.29 -1.67
CA SER A 88 7.60 11.69 -1.24
C SER A 88 7.63 11.84 0.29
N TYR A 89 6.90 10.97 1.03
CA TYR A 89 6.98 10.97 2.49
C TYR A 89 8.39 10.60 3.00
N ILE A 90 9.04 9.63 2.36
CA ILE A 90 10.41 9.22 2.71
C ILE A 90 11.41 10.33 2.37
N GLU A 91 11.29 10.97 1.20
CA GLU A 91 12.13 12.09 0.77
C GLU A 91 12.03 13.29 1.72
N ASP A 92 10.83 13.58 2.22
CA ASP A 92 10.56 14.65 3.20
C ASP A 92 10.93 14.27 4.64
N GLY A 93 11.39 13.03 4.89
CA GLY A 93 11.70 12.53 6.24
C GLY A 93 10.46 12.30 7.12
N ARG A 94 9.27 12.22 6.53
CA ARG A 94 7.99 11.97 7.22
C ARG A 94 7.78 10.46 7.37
N ASN A 95 7.17 10.03 8.48
CA ASN A 95 6.86 8.62 8.69
C ASN A 95 5.84 8.13 7.64
N PRO A 96 6.15 7.11 6.82
CA PRO A 96 5.21 6.55 5.83
C PRO A 96 3.92 5.99 6.43
N ASP A 97 3.90 5.60 7.71
CA ASP A 97 2.65 5.16 8.37
C ASP A 97 1.55 6.23 8.36
N ILE A 98 1.95 7.50 8.30
CA ILE A 98 1.02 8.62 8.25
C ILE A 98 0.25 8.61 6.93
N TYR A 99 0.88 8.23 5.81
CA TYR A 99 0.18 8.05 4.54
C TYR A 99 -0.92 7.00 4.65
N THR A 100 -0.60 5.82 5.20
CA THR A 100 -1.58 4.75 5.37
C THR A 100 -2.74 5.19 6.26
N ARG A 101 -2.44 5.91 7.35
CA ARG A 101 -3.45 6.48 8.23
C ARG A 101 -4.36 7.47 7.48
N GLU A 102 -3.78 8.45 6.80
CA GLU A 102 -4.53 9.46 6.04
C GLU A 102 -5.37 8.80 4.95
N PHE A 103 -4.83 7.80 4.26
CA PHE A 103 -5.54 7.03 3.24
C PHE A 103 -6.79 6.33 3.80
N ILE A 104 -6.66 5.66 4.95
CA ILE A 104 -7.80 5.00 5.61
C ILE A 104 -8.83 6.04 6.05
N GLU A 105 -8.40 7.15 6.66
CA GLU A 105 -9.28 8.22 7.13
C GLU A 105 -10.06 8.88 5.96
N VAL A 106 -9.39 9.18 4.85
CA VAL A 106 -10.00 9.75 3.64
C VAL A 106 -10.99 8.77 3.02
N ASN A 107 -10.65 7.49 2.93
CA ASN A 107 -11.57 6.47 2.40
C ASN A 107 -12.80 6.28 3.29
N ALA A 108 -12.62 6.20 4.61
CA ALA A 108 -13.73 6.09 5.55
C ALA A 108 -14.67 7.30 5.44
N LYS A 109 -14.11 8.52 5.38
CA LYS A 109 -14.87 9.77 5.19
C LYS A 109 -15.60 9.80 3.85
N SER A 110 -14.94 9.38 2.76
CA SER A 110 -15.54 9.32 1.42
C SER A 110 -16.70 8.32 1.38
N ASN A 111 -16.52 7.13 1.95
CA ASN A 111 -17.54 6.09 2.03
C ASN A 111 -18.76 6.54 2.84
N ALA A 112 -18.53 7.15 4.01
CA ALA A 112 -19.62 7.70 4.82
C ALA A 112 -20.39 8.80 4.07
N ARG A 113 -19.67 9.69 3.37
CA ARG A 113 -20.27 10.75 2.55
C ARG A 113 -21.09 10.18 1.40
N LEU A 114 -20.58 9.17 0.68
CA LEU A 114 -21.29 8.51 -0.42
C LEU A 114 -22.55 7.80 0.07
N LYS A 115 -22.45 7.07 1.18
CA LYS A 115 -23.60 6.45 1.84
C LYS A 115 -24.66 7.49 2.24
N GLY A 116 -24.24 8.62 2.82
CA GLY A 116 -25.14 9.72 3.15
C GLY A 116 -25.84 10.31 1.93
N LYS A 117 -25.12 10.51 0.81
CA LYS A 117 -25.71 10.96 -0.46
C LYS A 117 -26.72 9.94 -1.00
N MET A 118 -26.38 8.65 -1.01
CA MET A 118 -27.30 7.59 -1.45
C MET A 118 -28.59 7.58 -0.62
N LEU A 119 -28.48 7.67 0.71
CA LEU A 119 -29.65 7.74 1.60
C LEU A 119 -30.48 9.02 1.37
N GLY A 120 -29.82 10.15 1.12
CA GLY A 120 -30.48 11.40 0.77
C GLY A 120 -31.27 11.32 -0.54
N PHE A 121 -30.66 10.76 -1.59
CA PHE A 121 -31.35 10.54 -2.87
C PHE A 121 -32.48 9.52 -2.76
N LYS A 122 -32.31 8.46 -1.97
CA LYS A 122 -33.38 7.50 -1.66
C LYS A 122 -34.56 8.21 -1.00
N LYS A 123 -34.31 9.02 0.04
CA LYS A 123 -35.35 9.79 0.73
C LYS A 123 -36.03 10.80 -0.21
N LEU A 124 -35.27 11.48 -1.06
CA LEU A 124 -35.82 12.40 -2.07
C LEU A 124 -36.75 11.66 -3.04
N ARG A 125 -36.31 10.52 -3.57
CA ARG A 125 -37.11 9.67 -4.46
C ARG A 125 -38.42 9.26 -3.79
N ASP A 126 -38.36 8.79 -2.55
CA ASP A 126 -39.53 8.29 -1.83
C ASP A 126 -40.54 9.44 -1.58
N VAL A 127 -40.09 10.57 -1.03
CA VAL A 127 -40.96 11.74 -0.76
C VAL A 127 -41.52 12.37 -2.04
N PHE A 128 -40.67 12.51 -3.07
CA PHE A 128 -41.11 13.07 -4.34
C PHE A 128 -42.09 12.13 -5.05
N GLY A 129 -41.84 10.82 -5.01
CA GLY A 129 -42.75 9.80 -5.55
C GLY A 129 -44.12 9.86 -4.86
N ASP A 130 -44.15 9.91 -3.52
CA ASP A 130 -45.39 10.01 -2.75
C ASP A 130 -46.18 11.28 -3.10
N LYS A 131 -45.50 12.41 -3.23
CA LYS A 131 -46.13 13.68 -3.65
C LYS A 131 -46.66 13.62 -5.07
N LEU A 132 -45.93 12.98 -5.99
CA LEU A 132 -46.37 12.83 -7.37
C LEU A 132 -47.64 11.96 -7.47
N LYS A 133 -47.73 10.90 -6.67
CA LYS A 133 -48.94 10.05 -6.57
C LYS A 133 -50.14 10.82 -6.03
N GLN A 134 -49.91 11.66 -5.03
CA GLN A 134 -50.96 12.49 -4.43
C GLN A 134 -51.57 13.49 -5.43
N GLU A 135 -50.72 14.19 -6.19
CA GLU A 135 -51.17 15.22 -7.15
C GLU A 135 -51.62 14.62 -8.50
N PHE A 136 -51.04 13.50 -8.93
CA PHE A 136 -51.32 12.86 -10.22
C PHE A 136 -51.59 11.34 -10.07
N PRO A 137 -52.82 10.94 -9.73
CA PRO A 137 -53.18 9.53 -9.52
C PRO A 137 -52.95 8.63 -10.74
N GLN A 138 -53.05 9.20 -11.95
CA GLN A 138 -52.80 8.50 -13.21
C GLN A 138 -51.33 8.04 -13.40
N LEU A 139 -50.37 8.63 -12.67
CA LEU A 139 -48.95 8.30 -12.78
C LEU A 139 -48.47 7.27 -11.75
N GLU A 140 -49.34 6.84 -10.82
CA GLU A 140 -48.97 5.99 -9.69
C GLU A 140 -48.23 4.72 -10.11
N LYS A 141 -48.77 3.98 -11.10
CA LYS A 141 -48.14 2.76 -11.62
C LYS A 141 -46.73 3.00 -12.21
N GLY A 142 -46.52 4.14 -12.85
CA GLY A 142 -45.22 4.49 -13.42
C GLY A 142 -44.18 4.86 -12.36
N VAL A 143 -44.61 5.54 -11.30
CA VAL A 143 -43.74 5.88 -10.15
C VAL A 143 -43.33 4.62 -9.39
N ASP A 144 -44.25 3.68 -9.17
CA ASP A 144 -43.95 2.42 -8.50
C ASP A 144 -42.96 1.53 -9.27
N ASP A 145 -43.11 1.44 -10.59
CA ASP A 145 -42.17 0.72 -11.45
C ASP A 145 -40.75 1.31 -11.35
N ILE A 146 -40.63 2.65 -11.37
CA ILE A 146 -39.34 3.35 -11.24
C ILE A 146 -38.68 3.06 -9.89
N ILE A 147 -39.45 3.08 -8.79
CA ILE A 147 -38.94 2.80 -7.45
C ILE A 147 -38.44 1.36 -7.35
N ASN A 148 -39.22 0.40 -7.86
CA ASN A 148 -38.87 -1.02 -7.85
C ASN A 148 -37.59 -1.30 -8.64
N ARG A 149 -37.49 -0.78 -9.86
CA ARG A 149 -36.29 -0.91 -10.71
C ARG A 149 -35.04 -0.27 -10.09
N THR A 150 -35.22 0.80 -9.32
CA THR A 150 -34.11 1.48 -8.63
C THR A 150 -33.62 0.69 -7.41
N ASN A 151 -34.49 -0.07 -6.74
CA ASN A 151 -34.10 -0.91 -5.60
C ASN A 151 -33.43 -2.22 -6.05
N ASP A 152 -33.88 -2.84 -7.14
CA ASP A 152 -33.43 -4.18 -7.54
C ASP A 152 -31.95 -4.25 -7.99
N ASN A 153 -31.44 -3.14 -8.56
CA ASN A 153 -30.02 -3.02 -8.93
C ASN A 153 -29.05 -2.96 -7.72
N SER A 154 -29.55 -2.80 -6.49
CA SER A 154 -28.72 -2.82 -5.28
C SER A 154 -28.36 -4.25 -4.82
N SER A 155 -29.14 -5.26 -5.24
CA SER A 155 -28.93 -6.67 -4.89
C SER A 155 -27.83 -7.32 -5.74
N HIS A 156 -27.72 -6.94 -7.02
CA HIS A 156 -26.75 -7.52 -7.95
C HIS A 156 -25.30 -7.12 -7.65
N THR A 157 -25.07 -5.94 -7.07
CA THR A 157 -23.71 -5.48 -6.75
C THR A 157 -23.14 -6.09 -5.47
N ALA A 158 -23.99 -6.58 -4.55
CA ALA A 158 -23.54 -7.26 -3.34
C ALA A 158 -23.04 -8.70 -3.61
N SER A 159 -23.66 -9.43 -4.56
CA SER A 159 -23.25 -10.79 -4.93
C SER A 159 -21.86 -10.82 -5.60
N VAL A 160 -21.55 -9.84 -6.45
CA VAL A 160 -20.28 -9.79 -7.19
C VAL A 160 -19.07 -9.63 -6.26
N ILE A 161 -19.26 -8.97 -5.10
CA ILE A 161 -18.19 -8.77 -4.11
C ILE A 161 -17.96 -10.06 -3.29
N THR A 162 -18.99 -10.87 -3.04
CA THR A 162 -18.84 -12.16 -2.34
C THR A 162 -18.28 -13.26 -3.24
N ASP A 163 -18.60 -13.26 -4.53
CA ASP A 163 -18.13 -14.28 -5.48
C ASP A 163 -16.65 -14.09 -5.87
N THR A 164 -16.17 -12.85 -5.88
CA THR A 164 -14.74 -12.56 -6.17
C THR A 164 -13.81 -12.96 -5.02
N ALA A 165 -14.31 -13.03 -3.77
CA ALA A 165 -13.52 -13.43 -2.61
C ALA A 165 -13.38 -14.96 -2.46
N ASN A 166 -14.22 -15.76 -3.13
CA ASN A 166 -14.27 -17.21 -2.96
C ASN A 166 -13.57 -18.00 -4.09
N ASN A 167 -13.19 -17.34 -5.20
CA ASN A 167 -12.56 -17.99 -6.36
C ASN A 167 -11.01 -17.94 -6.36
N ASN A 168 -10.38 -17.49 -5.27
CA ASN A 168 -8.92 -17.47 -5.15
C ASN A 168 -8.38 -18.59 -4.23
N ASN A 169 -9.16 -19.64 -3.98
CA ASN A 169 -8.72 -20.81 -3.21
C ASN A 169 -9.08 -22.15 -3.89
N SER A 170 -8.67 -22.32 -5.15
CA SER A 170 -8.61 -23.62 -5.81
C SER A 170 -7.34 -23.72 -6.65
#